data_AF-A0A957IC95-F1
#
_entry.id   AF-A0A957IC95-F1
#
_cell.length_a   1.000
_cell.length_b   1.000
_cell.length_c   1.000
_cell.angle_alpha   90.00
_cell.angle_beta   90.00
_cell.angle_gamma   90.00
#
_symmetry.space_group_name_H-M   'P 1'
#
loop_
_entity.id
_entity.type
_entity.pdbx_description
1 polymer ?
#
loop_
_entity_poly.entity_id
_entity_poly.type
_entity_poly.pdbx_seq_one_letter_code
_entity_poly.pdbx_strand_id
1 'polypeptide(L)'
;IILAIGVSFLPFVYGVYGVSSDIAGRWRYGRIITAMDASWVVASYLVLWLAWSQFTVAGRWFIALQAEVIFLFAVLQMMGLRRLQK
;
A
#
# COMPACT_ATOMS: atom_id res chain seq x y z
N ILE A 1 6.28 -8.29 -17.84
CA ILE A 1 5.21 -7.67 -17.02
C ILE A 1 5.41 -7.96 -15.53
N ILE A 2 5.45 -9.22 -15.08
CA ILE A 2 5.71 -9.59 -13.67
C ILE A 2 7.04 -8.99 -13.14
N LEU A 3 8.11 -9.07 -13.93
CA LEU A 3 9.40 -8.44 -13.61
C LEU A 3 9.32 -6.90 -13.54
N ALA A 4 8.52 -6.26 -14.40
CA ALA A 4 8.38 -4.80 -14.38
C ALA A 4 7.64 -4.32 -13.12
N ILE A 5 6.66 -5.10 -12.65
CA ILE A 5 5.91 -4.87 -11.41
C ILE A 5 6.79 -5.14 -10.18
N GLY A 6 7.61 -6.19 -10.21
CA GLY A 6 8.58 -6.46 -9.13
C GLY A 6 9.69 -5.41 -9.05
N VAL A 7 10.15 -4.90 -10.20
CA VAL A 7 11.18 -3.86 -10.28
C VAL A 7 10.63 -2.49 -9.87
N SER A 8 9.37 -2.15 -10.16
CA SER A 8 8.75 -0.91 -9.66
C SER A 8 8.52 -0.92 -8.15
N PHE A 9 8.50 -2.11 -7.53
CA PHE A 9 8.43 -2.28 -6.08
C PHE A 9 9.72 -1.85 -5.38
N LEU A 10 10.88 -2.04 -6.01
CA LEU A 10 12.19 -1.69 -5.44
C LEU A 10 12.36 -0.19 -5.13
N PRO A 11 12.07 0.76 -6.03
CA PRO A 11 12.16 2.19 -5.72
C PRO A 11 11.10 2.64 -4.71
N PHE A 12 9.92 2.00 -4.66
CA PHE A 12 8.93 2.26 -3.62
C PHE A 12 9.44 1.84 -2.24
N VAL A 13 9.95 0.61 -2.11
CA VAL A 13 10.54 0.09 -0.87
C VAL A 13 11.75 0.93 -0.45
N TYR A 14 12.60 1.33 -1.41
CA TYR A 14 13.74 2.21 -1.15
C TYR A 14 13.29 3.60 -0.67
N GLY A 15 12.24 4.17 -1.27
CA GLY A 15 11.64 5.43 -0.85
C GLY A 15 11.07 5.35 0.58
N VAL A 16 10.38 4.27 0.91
CA VAL A 16 9.90 4.02 2.27
C VAL A 16 11.08 3.87 3.24
N TYR A 17 12.12 3.16 2.87
CA TYR A 17 13.33 3.01 3.69
C TYR A 17 14.00 4.36 3.96
N GLY A 18 14.18 5.18 2.92
CA GLY A 18 14.76 6.53 3.02
C GLY A 18 13.91 7.53 3.83
N VAL A 19 12.58 7.44 3.75
CA VAL A 19 11.68 8.25 4.59
C VAL A 19 11.68 7.74 6.03
N SER A 20 11.85 6.43 6.23
CA SER A 20 11.90 5.82 7.57
C SER A 20 13.24 6.05 8.28
N SER A 21 14.34 6.29 7.56
CA SER A 21 15.65 6.55 8.16
C SER A 21 15.75 7.95 8.78
N ASP A 22 14.91 8.91 8.38
CA ASP A 22 14.88 10.25 8.96
C ASP A 22 14.01 10.31 10.23
N ILE A 23 14.65 10.46 11.40
CA ILE A 23 14.04 10.30 12.74
C ILE A 23 13.01 11.41 13.05
N ALA A 24 13.22 12.62 12.54
CA ALA A 24 12.42 13.79 12.92
C ALA A 24 11.01 13.80 12.29
N GLY A 25 10.81 13.14 11.15
CA GLY A 25 9.55 13.14 10.41
C GLY A 25 8.72 11.86 10.55
N ARG A 26 9.24 10.80 11.19
CA ARG A 26 8.68 9.43 11.18
C ARG A 26 7.19 9.38 11.50
N TRP A 27 6.74 10.18 12.46
CA TRP A 27 5.35 10.19 12.88
C TRP A 27 4.40 10.80 11.83
N ARG A 28 4.78 11.96 11.29
CA ARG A 28 3.95 12.68 10.31
C ARG A 28 3.93 11.95 8.97
N TYR A 29 5.10 11.53 8.48
CA TYR A 29 5.19 10.78 7.23
C TYR A 29 4.57 9.39 7.34
N GLY A 30 4.77 8.69 8.47
CA GLY A 30 4.13 7.39 8.69
C GLY A 30 2.61 7.48 8.65
N ARG A 31 2.00 8.48 9.32
CA ARG A 31 0.53 8.68 9.24
C ARG A 31 0.04 8.97 7.83
N ILE A 32 0.77 9.78 7.06
CA ILE A 32 0.40 10.10 5.67
C ILE A 32 0.46 8.83 4.81
N ILE A 33 1.55 8.07 4.88
CA ILE A 33 1.72 6.84 4.11
C ILE A 33 0.63 5.83 4.47
N THR A 34 0.35 5.62 5.77
CA THR A 34 -0.73 4.71 6.19
C THR A 34 -2.10 5.14 5.68
N ALA A 35 -2.37 6.45 5.65
CA ALA A 35 -3.62 6.97 5.10
C ALA A 35 -3.72 6.78 3.58
N MET A 36 -2.59 6.93 2.86
CA MET A 36 -2.51 6.66 1.42
C MET A 36 -2.72 5.17 1.12
N ASP A 37 -2.07 4.28 1.86
CA ASP A 37 -2.22 2.83 1.73
C ASP A 37 -3.67 2.41 2.00
N ALA A 38 -4.28 2.90 3.08
CA ALA A 38 -5.69 2.62 3.39
C ALA A 38 -6.63 3.12 2.29
N SER A 39 -6.39 4.33 1.76
CA SER A 39 -7.18 4.90 0.66
C SER A 39 -7.04 4.08 -0.62
N TRP A 40 -5.82 3.59 -0.91
CA TRP A 40 -5.55 2.73 -2.07
C TRP A 40 -6.33 1.41 -1.99
N VAL A 41 -6.36 0.78 -0.83
CA VAL A 41 -7.12 -0.46 -0.60
C VAL A 41 -8.60 -0.23 -0.84
N VAL A 42 -9.17 0.82 -0.25
CA VAL A 42 -10.58 1.18 -0.41
C VAL A 42 -10.91 1.47 -1.88
N ALA A 43 -10.08 2.26 -2.57
CA ALA A 43 -10.25 2.55 -4.00
C ALA A 43 -10.18 1.27 -4.85
N SER A 44 -9.27 0.35 -4.53
CA SER A 44 -9.11 -0.91 -5.27
C SER A 44 -10.36 -1.78 -5.16
N TYR A 45 -10.93 -1.91 -3.96
CA TYR A 45 -12.19 -2.64 -3.76
C TYR A 45 -13.39 -1.93 -4.39
N LEU A 46 -13.46 -0.60 -4.33
CA LEU A 46 -14.51 0.18 -4.99
C LEU A 46 -14.46 0.00 -6.51
N VAL A 47 -13.28 0.04 -7.12
CA VAL A 47 -13.10 -0.19 -8.56
C VAL A 47 -13.52 -1.61 -8.94
N LEU A 48 -13.11 -2.62 -8.16
CA LEU A 48 -13.56 -3.99 -8.37
C LEU A 48 -15.08 -4.09 -8.29
N TRP A 49 -15.72 -3.43 -7.32
CA TRP A 49 -17.17 -3.47 -7.14
C TRP A 49 -17.93 -2.76 -8.28
N LEU A 50 -17.52 -1.53 -8.63
CA LEU A 50 -18.20 -0.70 -9.64
C LEU A 50 -17.98 -1.18 -11.07
N ALA A 51 -16.80 -1.72 -11.36
CA ALA A 51 -16.39 -2.11 -12.72
C ALA A 51 -16.09 -3.60 -12.83
N TRP A 52 -16.69 -4.44 -11.96
CA TRP A 52 -16.45 -5.88 -11.92
C TRP A 52 -16.52 -6.53 -13.30
N SER A 53 -17.61 -6.30 -14.04
CA SER A 53 -17.86 -6.86 -15.37
C SER A 53 -16.89 -6.36 -16.45
N GLN A 54 -16.24 -5.22 -16.25
CA GLN A 54 -15.30 -4.62 -17.20
C GLN A 54 -13.91 -5.26 -17.14
N PHE A 55 -13.58 -5.90 -16.02
CA PHE A 55 -12.29 -6.57 -15.84
C PHE A 55 -12.34 -8.03 -16.26
N THR A 56 -11.25 -8.50 -16.87
CA THR A 56 -11.00 -9.93 -17.09
C THR A 56 -10.81 -10.64 -15.75
N VAL A 57 -11.02 -11.95 -15.72
CA VAL A 57 -10.83 -12.77 -14.50
C VAL A 57 -9.43 -12.56 -13.92
N ALA A 58 -8.40 -12.60 -14.76
CA ALA A 58 -7.02 -12.37 -14.35
C ALA A 58 -6.82 -10.94 -13.79
N GLY A 59 -7.43 -9.92 -14.42
CA GLY A 59 -7.36 -8.54 -13.96
C GLY A 59 -7.98 -8.35 -12.56
N ARG A 60 -9.12 -8.99 -12.28
CA ARG A 60 -9.77 -8.93 -10.97
C ARG A 60 -8.87 -9.48 -9.86
N TRP A 61 -8.29 -10.65 -10.09
CA TRP A 61 -7.38 -11.29 -9.14
C TRP A 61 -6.11 -10.47 -8.93
N PHE A 62 -5.57 -9.85 -9.98
CA PHE A 62 -4.39 -8.99 -9.88
C PHE A 62 -4.65 -7.73 -9.02
N ILE A 63 -5.81 -7.09 -9.18
CA ILE A 63 -6.21 -5.94 -8.37
C ILE A 63 -6.46 -6.37 -6.91
N ALA A 64 -7.19 -7.47 -6.71
CA ALA A 64 -7.50 -7.99 -5.38
C ALA A 64 -6.23 -8.36 -4.59
N LEU A 65 -5.29 -9.09 -5.21
CA LEU A 65 -4.04 -9.47 -4.56
C LEU A 65 -3.16 -8.27 -4.18
N GLN A 66 -3.10 -7.24 -5.05
CA GLN A 66 -2.41 -6.00 -4.69
C GLN A 66 -3.07 -5.28 -3.53
N ALA A 67 -4.40 -5.22 -3.51
CA ALA A 67 -5.15 -4.62 -2.41
C ALA A 67 -4.85 -5.34 -1.08
N GLU A 68 -4.78 -6.67 -1.08
CA GLU A 68 -4.44 -7.46 0.12
C GLU A 68 -3.01 -7.18 0.62
N VAL A 69 -2.03 -7.10 -0.28
CA VAL A 69 -0.63 -6.78 0.10
C VAL A 69 -0.53 -5.38 0.69
N ILE A 70 -1.18 -4.39 0.08
CA ILE A 70 -1.17 -3.01 0.56
C ILE A 70 -1.93 -2.89 1.88
N PHE A 71 -3.03 -3.64 2.04
CA PHE A 71 -3.75 -3.72 3.30
C PHE A 71 -2.87 -4.24 4.43
N LEU A 72 -2.09 -5.29 4.18
CA LEU A 72 -1.12 -5.80 5.16
C LEU A 72 -0.11 -4.72 5.56
N PHE A 73 0.41 -3.94 4.61
CA PHE A 73 1.31 -2.83 4.94
C PHE A 73 0.64 -1.74 5.74
N ALA A 74 -0.58 -1.34 5.39
CA ALA A 74 -1.33 -0.35 6.14
C ALA A 74 -1.56 -0.80 7.60
N VAL A 75 -1.89 -2.09 7.81
CA VAL A 75 -2.05 -2.67 9.15
C VAL A 75 -0.72 -2.65 9.92
N LEU A 76 0.38 -3.09 9.29
CA LEU A 76 1.70 -3.10 9.92
C LEU A 76 2.19 -1.70 10.27
N GLN A 77 1.99 -0.71 9.40
CA GLN A 77 2.32 0.68 9.67
C GLN A 77 1.45 1.26 10.78
N MET A 78 0.14 0.94 10.81
CA MET A 78 -0.74 1.36 11.90
C MET A 78 -0.29 0.79 13.25
N MET A 79 0.10 -0.49 13.29
CA MET A 79 0.66 -1.11 14.49
C MET A 79 2.01 -0.49 14.88
N GLY A 80 2.89 -0.24 13.91
CA GLY A 80 4.19 0.42 14.11
C GLY A 80 4.03 1.83 14.67
N LEU A 81 3.10 2.62 14.11
CA LEU A 81 2.75 3.92 14.64
C LEU A 81 2.24 3.81 16.08
N ARG A 82 1.24 2.99 16.37
CA ARG A 82 0.73 2.82 17.75
C ARG A 82 1.82 2.50 18.78
N ARG A 83 2.91 1.84 18.38
CA ARG A 83 4.07 1.54 19.24
C ARG A 83 5.00 2.74 19.46
N LEU A 84 5.20 3.60 18.48
CA LEU A 84 6.05 4.81 18.63
C LEU A 84 5.34 5.95 19.39
N GLN A 85 4.02 5.83 19.61
CA GLN A 85 3.23 6.78 20.37
C GLN A 85 3.24 6.54 21.88
N LYS A 86 3.76 5.39 22.33
CA LYS A 86 4.01 5.04 23.73
C LYS A 86 5.44 5.35 24.10
#